data_AF-A0A1L0BD00-F1
#
_entry.id   AF-A0A1L0BD00-F1
#
_cell.length_a   1.000
_cell.length_b   1.000
_cell.length_c   1.000
_cell.angle_alpha   90.00
_cell.angle_beta   90.00
_cell.angle_gamma   90.00
#
_symmetry.space_group_name_H-M   'P 1'
#
loop_
_entity.id
_entity.type
_entity.pdbx_description
1 polymer ?
#
loop_
_entity_poly.entity_id
_entity_poly.type
_entity_poly.pdbx_seq_one_letter_code
_entity_poly.pdbx_strand_id
1 'polypeptide(L)'
;MDPISPQGVTLPLPKPHSRRKTPRDTEYGVLESRNINRVSFGDYEFNTWYGNSAYFLANGDLELGIDTLAKNIGAKRKFSAAALEGFWLDRLHVCEFCFKYTDNENKMVQHRSVCQLAHPFPPLGKLLYADMKAPYLVKKVRGFRHELFCQNLALFGKLFLDDKSVYYNVKAFDFYILYGYDVHDDEIAGSILRKRLKPMGFFSKEVNSWEADNNLACICIFPPYQRLGLGSLLIEFLYALAGATPGQTWLGPEFPLSPYGKVAYLGYWSKRLAFVLLNDFRGRDSVTLAELASRTGFRKDDILFTLEYMEVLQESKKESVEDDSVSLILLNLHLWCSKHHVSESVMASMMNTLCLLI
;
A
#
# COMPACT_ATOMS: atom_id res chain seq x y z
N MET A 1 -32.48 24.38 11.86
CA MET A 1 -31.16 24.12 11.25
C MET A 1 -30.97 22.61 11.33
N ASP A 2 -31.34 21.93 10.26
CA ASP A 2 -31.27 20.47 10.18
C ASP A 2 -29.82 20.01 9.97
N PRO A 3 -29.39 18.90 10.58
CA PRO A 3 -28.06 18.35 10.37
C PRO A 3 -28.00 17.67 9.00
N ILE A 4 -27.07 18.13 8.17
CA ILE A 4 -26.78 17.60 6.84
C ILE A 4 -26.24 16.17 6.98
N SER A 5 -26.96 15.20 6.42
CA SER A 5 -26.54 13.80 6.27
C SER A 5 -25.27 13.72 5.41
N PRO A 6 -24.25 12.91 5.79
CA PRO A 6 -23.10 12.66 4.93
C PRO A 6 -23.57 11.84 3.72
N GLN A 7 -23.54 12.45 2.53
CA GLN A 7 -23.76 11.76 1.28
C GLN A 7 -22.60 10.79 1.04
N GLY A 8 -22.91 9.49 0.99
CA GLY A 8 -21.96 8.45 0.61
C GLY A 8 -21.48 8.68 -0.83
N VAL A 9 -20.25 9.17 -0.97
CA VAL A 9 -19.58 9.28 -2.27
C VAL A 9 -19.07 7.90 -2.64
N THR A 10 -19.84 7.14 -3.43
CA THR A 10 -19.35 5.96 -4.15
C THR A 10 -18.21 6.38 -5.08
N LEU A 11 -17.02 5.83 -4.84
CA LEU A 11 -15.87 6.04 -5.73
C LEU A 11 -16.16 5.45 -7.12
N PRO A 12 -15.76 6.12 -8.21
CA PRO A 12 -15.80 5.53 -9.53
C PRO A 12 -14.80 4.36 -9.58
N LEU A 13 -15.26 3.22 -10.09
CA LEU A 13 -14.41 2.08 -10.41
C LEU A 13 -13.32 2.50 -11.40
N PRO A 14 -12.07 2.03 -11.27
CA PRO A 14 -11.06 2.22 -12.31
C PRO A 14 -11.60 1.70 -13.64
N LYS A 15 -11.44 2.48 -14.72
CA LYS A 15 -11.71 1.96 -16.07
C LYS A 15 -10.71 0.85 -16.35
N PRO A 16 -11.12 -0.30 -16.92
CA PRO A 16 -10.18 -1.36 -17.28
C PRO A 16 -9.15 -0.78 -18.27
N HIS A 17 -7.89 -0.77 -17.86
CA HIS A 17 -6.80 -0.46 -18.78
C HIS A 17 -6.60 -1.69 -19.67
N SER A 18 -7.01 -1.59 -20.93
CA SER A 18 -6.67 -2.57 -21.97
C SER A 18 -5.15 -2.50 -22.22
N ARG A 19 -4.35 -3.26 -21.47
CA ARG A 19 -3.00 -3.61 -21.88
C ARG A 19 -3.12 -4.77 -22.87
N ARG A 20 -2.76 -4.54 -24.14
CA ARG A 20 -2.47 -5.64 -25.08
C ARG A 20 -1.20 -6.35 -24.57
N LYS A 21 -1.35 -7.38 -23.73
CA LYS A 21 -0.27 -8.32 -23.41
C LYS A 21 -0.24 -9.40 -24.50
N THR A 22 0.94 -9.69 -25.04
CA THR A 22 1.18 -10.80 -25.95
C THR A 22 1.02 -12.16 -25.24
N PRO A 23 0.69 -13.26 -25.93
CA PRO A 23 0.13 -14.47 -25.31
C PRO A 23 1.15 -15.39 -24.61
N ARG A 24 2.24 -14.86 -24.02
CA ARG A 24 3.33 -15.69 -23.49
C ARG A 24 3.68 -15.58 -22.01
N ASP A 25 2.99 -14.78 -21.20
CA ASP A 25 3.11 -14.83 -19.74
C ASP A 25 1.73 -14.68 -19.09
N THR A 26 1.01 -15.80 -18.93
CA THR A 26 -0.16 -15.82 -18.05
C THR A 26 0.33 -15.84 -16.61
N GLU A 27 0.57 -14.66 -16.02
CA GLU A 27 0.75 -14.51 -14.56
C GLU A 27 -0.41 -15.22 -13.86
N TYR A 28 -0.09 -16.26 -13.08
CA TYR A 28 -1.08 -17.06 -12.37
C TYR A 28 -1.97 -16.14 -11.51
N GLY A 29 -3.29 -16.33 -11.55
CA GLY A 29 -4.25 -15.59 -10.72
C GLY A 29 -4.76 -14.25 -11.26
N VAL A 30 -4.14 -13.67 -12.30
CA VAL A 30 -4.54 -12.37 -12.84
C VAL A 30 -5.70 -12.53 -13.82
N LEU A 31 -6.75 -11.72 -13.66
CA LEU A 31 -7.92 -11.68 -14.55
C LEU A 31 -8.13 -10.26 -15.08
N GLU A 32 -8.61 -10.15 -16.32
CA GLU A 32 -8.93 -8.86 -16.95
C GLU A 32 -10.14 -8.15 -16.32
N SER A 33 -11.01 -8.91 -15.65
CA SER A 33 -12.21 -8.41 -14.98
C SER A 33 -12.31 -8.91 -13.55
N ARG A 34 -13.05 -8.17 -12.73
CA ARG A 34 -13.34 -8.53 -11.34
C ARG A 34 -14.21 -9.79 -11.29
N ASN A 35 -13.72 -10.83 -10.62
CA ASN A 35 -14.45 -12.08 -10.42
C ASN A 35 -15.11 -12.17 -9.03
N ILE A 36 -14.65 -11.41 -8.04
CA ILE A 36 -15.28 -11.27 -6.72
C ILE A 36 -15.94 -9.90 -6.66
N ASN A 37 -17.23 -9.79 -6.36
CA ASN A 37 -17.91 -8.49 -6.34
C ASN A 37 -17.45 -7.69 -5.10
N ARG A 38 -17.78 -8.15 -3.90
CA ARG A 38 -17.58 -7.40 -2.66
C ARG A 38 -16.79 -8.18 -1.63
N VAL A 39 -16.18 -7.45 -0.72
CA VAL A 39 -15.51 -8.00 0.45
C VAL A 39 -16.15 -7.44 1.71
N SER A 40 -16.50 -8.33 2.62
CA SER A 40 -16.82 -7.99 4.02
C SER A 40 -15.53 -8.11 4.83
N PHE A 41 -15.09 -7.00 5.44
CA PHE A 41 -13.85 -6.91 6.20
C PHE A 41 -14.13 -6.22 7.55
N GLY A 42 -14.25 -7.02 8.61
CA GLY A 42 -14.77 -6.52 9.88
C GLY A 42 -16.22 -6.09 9.71
N ASP A 43 -16.50 -4.82 10.02
CA ASP A 43 -17.83 -4.23 9.89
C ASP A 43 -17.98 -3.41 8.59
N TYR A 44 -16.96 -3.44 7.73
CA TYR A 44 -16.97 -2.79 6.42
C TYR A 44 -17.41 -3.73 5.31
N GLU A 45 -18.10 -3.17 4.32
CA GLU A 45 -18.32 -3.81 3.01
C GLU A 45 -17.86 -2.86 1.91
N PHE A 46 -17.07 -3.36 0.96
CA PHE A 46 -16.63 -2.58 -0.20
C PHE A 46 -16.34 -3.47 -1.42
N ASN A 47 -16.34 -2.84 -2.59
CA ASN A 47 -16.05 -3.50 -3.86
C ASN A 47 -14.56 -3.85 -3.98
N THR A 48 -14.25 -5.00 -4.57
CA THR A 48 -12.91 -5.29 -5.08
C THR A 48 -12.56 -4.34 -6.23
N TRP A 49 -11.27 -4.18 -6.52
CA TRP A 49 -10.82 -3.35 -7.65
C TRP A 49 -10.35 -4.20 -8.82
N TYR A 50 -9.68 -5.31 -8.52
CA TYR A 50 -9.09 -6.21 -9.52
C TYR A 50 -9.57 -7.65 -9.35
N GLY A 51 -9.51 -8.42 -10.43
CA GLY A 51 -9.77 -9.85 -10.39
C GLY A 51 -8.62 -10.63 -9.77
N ASN A 52 -8.97 -11.71 -9.09
CA ASN A 52 -8.02 -12.64 -8.51
C ASN A 52 -8.58 -14.08 -8.57
N SER A 53 -8.14 -14.89 -9.53
CA SER A 53 -8.57 -16.29 -9.62
C SER A 53 -7.89 -17.20 -8.58
N ALA A 54 -6.86 -16.73 -7.88
CA ALA A 54 -6.13 -17.55 -6.91
C ALA A 54 -6.96 -17.95 -5.68
N TYR A 55 -8.09 -17.28 -5.42
CA TYR A 55 -9.05 -17.71 -4.39
C TYR A 55 -9.78 -19.01 -4.74
N PHE A 56 -9.75 -19.40 -6.01
CA PHE A 56 -10.48 -20.51 -6.59
C PHE A 56 -9.51 -21.59 -7.06
N LEU A 57 -9.99 -22.83 -7.19
CA LEU A 57 -9.14 -23.95 -7.57
C LEU A 57 -8.84 -23.99 -9.08
N ALA A 58 -9.81 -23.58 -9.89
CA ALA A 58 -9.68 -23.36 -11.32
C ALA A 58 -10.45 -22.09 -11.75
N ASN A 59 -10.09 -21.56 -12.92
CA ASN A 59 -10.78 -20.41 -13.49
C ASN A 59 -12.26 -20.77 -13.78
N GLY A 60 -13.19 -19.94 -13.29
CA GLY A 60 -14.63 -20.17 -13.43
C GLY A 60 -15.25 -21.06 -12.36
N ASP A 61 -14.48 -21.52 -11.36
CA ASP A 61 -15.04 -22.20 -10.19
C ASP A 61 -15.84 -21.21 -9.33
N LEU A 62 -16.97 -21.69 -8.79
CA LEU A 62 -17.82 -20.94 -7.86
C LEU A 62 -17.46 -21.22 -6.40
N GLU A 63 -16.67 -22.27 -6.13
CA GLU A 63 -16.21 -22.64 -4.78
C GLU A 63 -14.78 -22.17 -4.55
N LEU A 64 -14.49 -21.70 -3.33
CA LEU A 64 -13.14 -21.35 -2.93
C LEU A 64 -12.24 -22.59 -2.87
N GLY A 65 -10.98 -22.43 -3.28
CA GLY A 65 -10.00 -23.52 -3.26
C GLY A 65 -9.78 -24.11 -1.85
N ILE A 66 -9.90 -23.27 -0.82
CA ILE A 66 -9.76 -23.67 0.59
C ILE A 66 -10.87 -24.62 1.05
N ASP A 67 -12.10 -24.48 0.54
CA ASP A 67 -13.22 -25.36 0.90
C ASP A 67 -13.15 -26.70 0.16
N THR A 68 -12.52 -26.74 -1.01
CA THR A 68 -12.34 -27.96 -1.79
C THR A 68 -11.29 -28.88 -1.19
N LEU A 69 -10.21 -28.35 -0.61
CA LEU A 69 -9.21 -29.16 0.10
C LEU A 69 -9.79 -29.87 1.33
N ALA A 70 -10.86 -29.34 1.93
CA ALA A 70 -11.55 -29.94 3.06
C ALA A 70 -12.53 -31.07 2.66
N LYS A 71 -12.95 -31.13 1.39
CA LYS A 71 -13.83 -32.17 0.83
C LYS A 71 -12.97 -33.15 0.03
N ASN A 72 -12.86 -34.40 0.49
CA ASN A 72 -12.04 -35.46 -0.13
C ASN A 72 -12.01 -35.44 -1.69
N ILE A 73 -10.82 -35.69 -2.23
CA ILE A 73 -10.50 -35.88 -3.65
C ILE A 73 -11.36 -37.02 -4.23
N GLY A 74 -12.49 -36.72 -4.85
CA GLY A 74 -13.35 -37.76 -5.43
C GLY A 74 -14.75 -37.34 -5.90
N ALA A 75 -15.24 -36.15 -5.52
CA ALA A 75 -16.53 -35.68 -6.01
C ALA A 75 -16.42 -35.22 -7.48
N LYS A 76 -17.26 -35.79 -8.36
CA LYS A 76 -17.42 -35.34 -9.76
C LYS A 76 -17.78 -33.86 -9.79
N ARG A 77 -16.88 -33.05 -10.37
CA ARG A 77 -17.02 -31.59 -10.47
C ARG A 77 -18.10 -31.22 -11.48
N LYS A 78 -19.04 -30.37 -11.08
CA LYS A 78 -19.93 -29.66 -12.01
C LYS A 78 -19.25 -28.36 -12.41
N PHE A 79 -18.58 -28.37 -13.57
CA PHE A 79 -18.20 -27.12 -14.25
C PHE A 79 -19.49 -26.41 -14.67
N SER A 80 -19.77 -25.25 -14.09
CA SER A 80 -20.82 -24.38 -14.57
C SER A 80 -20.21 -23.38 -15.54
N ALA A 81 -20.34 -23.65 -16.84
CA ALA A 81 -19.98 -22.69 -17.90
C ALA A 81 -20.81 -21.39 -17.84
N ALA A 82 -21.82 -21.30 -16.96
CA ALA A 82 -22.68 -20.13 -16.80
C ALA A 82 -22.04 -18.98 -15.99
N ALA A 83 -20.83 -19.14 -15.44
CA ALA A 83 -20.11 -18.08 -14.71
C ALA A 83 -19.35 -17.10 -15.62
N LEU A 84 -19.51 -17.20 -16.95
CA LEU A 84 -18.83 -16.34 -17.93
C LEU A 84 -19.47 -14.95 -18.10
N GLU A 85 -20.64 -14.71 -17.51
CA GLU A 85 -21.26 -13.38 -17.41
C GLU A 85 -21.55 -13.04 -15.95
N GLY A 86 -20.62 -12.36 -15.28
CA GLY A 86 -20.80 -11.85 -13.92
C GLY A 86 -19.66 -12.18 -12.96
N PHE A 87 -19.93 -12.03 -11.67
CA PHE A 87 -18.99 -12.37 -10.60
C PHE A 87 -19.09 -13.86 -10.27
N TRP A 88 -17.95 -14.54 -10.08
CA TRP A 88 -17.89 -15.93 -9.61
C TRP A 88 -18.33 -16.03 -8.15
N LEU A 89 -18.07 -14.97 -7.36
CA LEU A 89 -18.49 -14.84 -5.98
C LEU A 89 -19.00 -13.43 -5.70
N ASP A 90 -20.23 -13.30 -5.20
CA ASP A 90 -20.78 -11.99 -4.86
C ASP A 90 -20.13 -11.40 -3.60
N ARG A 91 -19.88 -12.21 -2.57
CA ARG A 91 -19.29 -11.72 -1.33
C ARG A 91 -18.23 -12.66 -0.77
N LEU A 92 -17.03 -12.11 -0.58
CA LEU A 92 -15.96 -12.76 0.20
C LEU A 92 -15.96 -12.19 1.62
N HIS A 93 -16.06 -13.04 2.62
CA HIS A 93 -15.92 -12.64 4.03
C HIS A 93 -14.47 -12.82 4.45
N VAL A 94 -13.86 -11.78 5.02
CA VAL A 94 -12.45 -11.76 5.43
C VAL A 94 -12.34 -11.30 6.88
N CYS A 95 -11.61 -12.06 7.70
CA CYS A 95 -11.32 -11.67 9.08
C CYS A 95 -10.38 -10.46 9.11
N GLU A 96 -10.79 -9.40 9.82
CA GLU A 96 -10.02 -8.15 9.93
C GLU A 96 -8.67 -8.28 10.64
N PHE A 97 -8.45 -9.37 11.39
CA PHE A 97 -7.23 -9.60 12.15
C PHE A 97 -6.28 -10.59 11.49
N CYS A 98 -6.78 -11.70 10.95
CA CYS A 98 -5.95 -12.79 10.42
C CYS A 98 -6.05 -13.00 8.91
N PHE A 99 -6.90 -12.23 8.23
CA PHE A 99 -7.17 -12.31 6.80
C PHE A 99 -7.69 -13.68 6.32
N LYS A 100 -8.02 -14.61 7.22
CA LYS A 100 -8.74 -15.84 6.87
C LYS A 100 -10.03 -15.45 6.16
N TYR A 101 -10.37 -16.18 5.11
CA TYR A 101 -11.50 -15.87 4.26
C TYR A 101 -12.43 -17.07 4.05
N THR A 102 -13.69 -16.79 3.71
CA THR A 102 -14.73 -17.77 3.38
C THR A 102 -15.85 -17.11 2.58
N ASP A 103 -16.62 -17.89 1.85
CA ASP A 103 -17.86 -17.50 1.18
C ASP A 103 -19.10 -17.57 2.11
N ASN A 104 -18.94 -18.05 3.35
CA ASN A 104 -20.03 -18.28 4.28
C ASN A 104 -19.97 -17.34 5.49
N GLU A 105 -20.97 -16.46 5.60
CA GLU A 105 -21.09 -15.48 6.68
C GLU A 105 -21.08 -16.11 8.08
N ASN A 106 -21.85 -17.19 8.29
CA ASN A 106 -21.93 -17.86 9.59
C ASN A 106 -20.58 -18.44 10.02
N LYS A 107 -19.81 -19.03 9.09
CA LYS A 107 -18.44 -19.50 9.36
C LYS A 107 -17.54 -18.33 9.77
N MET A 108 -17.69 -17.16 9.15
CA MET A 108 -16.91 -15.97 9.51
C MET A 108 -17.30 -15.44 10.89
N VAL A 109 -18.59 -15.38 11.23
CA VAL A 109 -19.06 -14.96 12.56
C VAL A 109 -18.50 -15.88 13.64
N GLN A 110 -18.58 -17.20 13.43
CA GLN A 110 -17.97 -18.19 14.33
C GLN A 110 -16.46 -18.03 14.43
N HIS A 111 -15.77 -17.72 13.33
CA HIS A 111 -14.34 -17.50 13.35
C HIS A 111 -13.94 -16.22 14.10
N ARG A 112 -14.65 -15.10 13.91
CA ARG A 112 -14.36 -13.82 14.59
C ARG A 112 -14.39 -13.95 16.12
N SER A 113 -15.29 -14.78 16.67
CA SER A 113 -15.40 -14.98 18.12
C SER A 113 -14.24 -15.75 18.74
N VAL A 114 -13.51 -16.56 17.96
CA VAL A 114 -12.39 -17.41 18.42
C VAL A 114 -11.05 -17.08 17.76
N CYS A 115 -10.96 -15.98 17.00
CA CYS A 115 -9.77 -15.62 16.25
C CYS A 115 -8.60 -15.29 17.20
N GLN A 116 -7.55 -16.12 17.15
CA GLN A 116 -6.37 -15.98 18.02
C GLN A 116 -5.57 -14.69 17.76
N LEU A 117 -5.72 -14.06 16.59
CA LEU A 117 -5.05 -12.80 16.28
C LEU A 117 -5.86 -11.56 16.70
N ALA A 118 -7.09 -11.76 17.18
CA ALA A 118 -7.96 -10.69 17.63
C ALA A 118 -7.63 -10.28 19.07
N HIS A 119 -6.43 -9.70 19.25
CA HIS A 119 -5.90 -9.22 20.52
C HIS A 119 -5.89 -7.67 20.58
N PRO A 120 -5.91 -7.06 21.77
CA PRO A 120 -5.73 -5.61 21.91
C PRO A 120 -4.45 -5.11 21.27
N PHE A 121 -3.34 -5.82 21.50
CA PHE A 121 -2.04 -5.58 20.86
C PHE A 121 -1.72 -6.69 19.85
N PRO A 122 -1.32 -6.37 18.61
CA PRO A 122 -1.11 -7.39 17.57
C PRO A 122 -0.01 -8.38 17.98
N PRO A 123 -0.28 -9.71 18.01
CA PRO A 123 0.67 -10.68 18.57
C PRO A 123 1.82 -11.02 17.60
N LEU A 124 1.62 -10.85 16.29
CA LEU A 124 2.61 -11.25 15.28
C LEU A 124 3.68 -10.19 15.04
N GLY A 125 4.90 -10.64 14.73
CA GLY A 125 5.99 -9.79 14.27
C GLY A 125 6.71 -8.94 15.34
N LYS A 126 7.81 -8.32 14.93
CA LYS A 126 8.63 -7.40 15.74
C LYS A 126 8.10 -5.98 15.59
N LEU A 127 7.86 -5.27 16.70
CA LEU A 127 7.49 -3.85 16.68
C LEU A 127 8.69 -2.99 16.26
N LEU A 128 8.49 -2.12 15.27
CA LEU A 128 9.53 -1.24 14.70
C LEU A 128 9.17 0.25 14.76
N TYR A 129 7.89 0.59 14.94
CA TYR A 129 7.42 1.95 15.13
C TYR A 129 6.22 1.93 16.08
N ALA A 130 6.18 2.87 17.03
CA ALA A 130 5.05 3.06 17.92
C ALA A 130 4.88 4.51 18.34
N ASP A 131 3.92 5.20 17.72
CA ASP A 131 3.49 6.52 18.17
C ASP A 131 2.23 6.39 19.01
N MET A 132 2.30 6.82 20.27
CA MET A 132 1.17 6.77 21.20
C MET A 132 0.28 8.02 21.12
N LYS A 133 0.75 9.10 20.49
CA LYS A 133 -0.02 10.34 20.29
C LYS A 133 -0.91 10.24 19.05
N ALA A 134 -0.33 9.82 17.93
CA ALA A 134 -1.06 9.38 16.75
C ALA A 134 -1.00 7.84 16.75
N PRO A 135 -1.98 7.15 17.37
CA PRO A 135 -1.89 5.75 17.86
C PRO A 135 -1.71 4.72 16.74
N TYR A 136 -0.55 4.76 16.10
CA TYR A 136 -0.14 3.97 14.95
C TYR A 136 1.10 3.16 15.28
N LEU A 137 1.10 1.90 14.84
CA LEU A 137 2.21 0.98 15.04
C LEU A 137 2.62 0.35 13.72
N VAL A 138 3.91 0.10 13.53
CA VAL A 138 4.39 -0.75 12.43
C VAL A 138 5.09 -1.97 13.00
N LYS A 139 4.63 -3.17 12.62
CA LYS A 139 5.29 -4.43 12.96
C LYS A 139 5.81 -5.14 11.72
N LYS A 140 7.04 -5.66 11.82
CA LYS A 140 7.66 -6.53 10.83
C LYS A 140 7.29 -8.00 11.08
N VAL A 141 6.53 -8.57 10.15
CA VAL A 141 6.12 -9.97 10.11
C VAL A 141 6.93 -10.69 9.03
N ARG A 142 7.72 -11.70 9.42
CA ARG A 142 8.54 -12.47 8.48
C ARG A 142 7.69 -13.53 7.80
N GLY A 143 7.65 -13.53 6.46
CA GLY A 143 6.81 -14.45 5.69
C GLY A 143 7.13 -15.92 5.95
N PHE A 144 8.40 -16.29 6.12
CA PHE A 144 8.78 -17.68 6.43
C PHE A 144 8.33 -18.17 7.82
N ARG A 145 8.07 -17.26 8.77
CA ARG A 145 7.60 -17.63 10.13
C ARG A 145 6.08 -17.69 10.22
N HIS A 146 5.38 -16.85 9.44
CA HIS A 146 3.93 -16.67 9.52
C HIS A 146 3.30 -16.82 8.13
N GLU A 147 3.62 -17.91 7.44
CA GLU A 147 3.32 -18.15 6.03
C GLU A 147 1.83 -17.97 5.71
N LEU A 148 0.95 -18.67 6.43
CA LEU A 148 -0.50 -18.60 6.20
C LEU A 148 -1.05 -17.16 6.34
N PHE A 149 -0.60 -16.43 7.36
CA PHE A 149 -1.02 -15.05 7.58
C PHE A 149 -0.56 -14.16 6.40
N CYS A 150 0.70 -14.28 5.99
CA CYS A 150 1.26 -13.49 4.90
C CYS A 150 0.65 -13.85 3.54
N GLN A 151 0.31 -15.11 3.29
CA GLN A 151 -0.41 -15.54 2.09
C GLN A 151 -1.81 -14.94 2.04
N ASN A 152 -2.57 -15.03 3.13
CA ASN A 152 -3.90 -14.43 3.22
C ASN A 152 -3.85 -12.90 3.04
N LEU A 153 -2.89 -12.24 3.67
CA LEU A 153 -2.66 -10.79 3.51
C LEU A 153 -2.30 -10.43 2.06
N ALA A 154 -1.44 -11.23 1.41
CA ALA A 154 -1.04 -11.01 0.04
C ALA A 154 -2.19 -11.22 -0.96
N LEU A 155 -3.01 -12.25 -0.75
CA LEU A 155 -4.24 -12.51 -1.51
C LEU A 155 -5.24 -11.35 -1.34
N PHE A 156 -5.43 -10.89 -0.11
CA PHE A 156 -6.30 -9.74 0.17
C PHE A 156 -5.79 -8.47 -0.51
N GLY A 157 -4.48 -8.21 -0.44
CA GLY A 157 -3.84 -7.09 -1.14
C GLY A 157 -4.02 -7.15 -2.66
N LYS A 158 -4.02 -8.34 -3.27
CA LYS A 158 -4.23 -8.51 -4.73
C LYS A 158 -5.58 -7.98 -5.20
N LEU A 159 -6.60 -8.00 -4.35
CA LEU A 159 -7.92 -7.44 -4.69
C LEU A 159 -7.88 -5.92 -4.94
N PHE A 160 -6.81 -5.24 -4.50
CA PHE A 160 -6.62 -3.79 -4.59
C PHE A 160 -5.30 -3.40 -5.28
N LEU A 161 -4.52 -4.38 -5.76
CA LEU A 161 -3.25 -4.18 -6.47
C LEU A 161 -3.27 -4.95 -7.79
N ASP A 162 -3.13 -4.24 -8.91
CA ASP A 162 -3.19 -4.84 -10.23
C ASP A 162 -1.94 -5.69 -10.51
N ASP A 163 -0.77 -5.08 -10.39
CA ASP A 163 0.54 -5.66 -10.73
C ASP A 163 1.12 -6.59 -9.65
N LYS A 164 0.33 -6.99 -8.64
CA LYS A 164 0.82 -7.93 -7.61
C LYS A 164 0.84 -9.36 -8.18
N SER A 165 2.03 -9.91 -8.39
CA SER A 165 2.23 -11.25 -8.95
C SER A 165 2.52 -12.33 -7.91
N VAL A 166 3.05 -11.97 -6.73
CA VAL A 166 3.44 -12.92 -5.68
C VAL A 166 2.49 -12.88 -4.47
N TYR A 167 1.84 -14.01 -4.19
CA TYR A 167 0.98 -14.19 -3.01
C TYR A 167 1.08 -15.57 -2.34
N TYR A 168 1.70 -16.59 -2.97
CA TYR A 168 1.97 -17.88 -2.32
C TYR A 168 3.42 -18.05 -1.84
N ASN A 169 4.39 -17.62 -2.65
CA ASN A 169 5.81 -17.67 -2.29
C ASN A 169 6.22 -16.52 -1.37
N VAL A 170 5.62 -16.45 -0.18
CA VAL A 170 5.82 -15.34 0.76
C VAL A 170 7.06 -15.52 1.63
N LYS A 171 7.74 -16.67 1.58
CA LYS A 171 8.89 -16.98 2.46
C LYS A 171 10.07 -16.04 2.26
N ALA A 172 10.26 -15.55 1.03
CA ALA A 172 11.31 -14.61 0.67
C ALA A 172 10.98 -13.15 1.03
N PHE A 173 9.83 -12.87 1.65
CA PHE A 173 9.36 -11.52 1.90
C PHE A 173 9.18 -11.21 3.39
N ASP A 174 9.54 -9.99 3.75
CA ASP A 174 9.16 -9.35 4.99
C ASP A 174 7.95 -8.44 4.75
N PHE A 175 6.95 -8.53 5.64
CA PHE A 175 5.75 -7.71 5.60
C PHE A 175 5.77 -6.71 6.75
N TYR A 176 5.53 -5.45 6.45
CA TYR A 176 5.51 -4.36 7.40
C TYR A 176 4.07 -3.86 7.50
N ILE A 177 3.42 -4.20 8.60
CA ILE A 177 1.98 -4.00 8.77
C ILE A 177 1.76 -2.79 9.63
N LEU A 178 0.99 -1.85 9.11
CA LEU A 178 0.49 -0.69 9.83
C LEU A 178 -0.74 -1.08 10.62
N TYR A 179 -0.74 -0.80 11.91
CA TYR A 179 -1.88 -0.96 12.80
C TYR A 179 -2.31 0.38 13.36
N GLY A 180 -3.60 0.53 13.62
CA GLY A 180 -4.15 1.68 14.35
C GLY A 180 -5.52 1.36 14.92
N TYR A 181 -6.11 2.32 15.62
CA TYR A 181 -7.49 2.21 16.09
C TYR A 181 -8.47 2.63 15.01
N ASP A 182 -9.49 1.83 14.83
CA ASP A 182 -10.61 2.18 13.97
C ASP A 182 -11.43 3.31 14.62
N VAL A 183 -11.72 4.36 13.86
CA VAL A 183 -12.55 5.49 14.32
C VAL A 183 -14.03 5.11 14.42
N HIS A 184 -14.43 4.05 13.71
CA HIS A 184 -15.78 3.51 13.70
C HIS A 184 -15.99 2.36 14.71
N ASP A 185 -14.93 1.93 15.41
CA ASP A 185 -15.10 1.11 16.62
C ASP A 185 -15.67 2.03 17.71
N ASP A 186 -17.00 2.11 17.77
CA ASP A 186 -17.70 2.89 18.78
C ASP A 186 -17.23 2.48 20.19
N GLU A 187 -17.24 3.44 21.11
CA GLU A 187 -17.14 3.21 22.56
C GLU A 187 -18.37 2.48 23.14
N ILE A 188 -19.06 1.66 22.34
CA ILE A 188 -20.20 0.82 22.73
C ILE A 188 -19.67 -0.33 23.59
N ALA A 189 -19.31 0.00 24.82
CA ALA A 189 -19.47 -0.78 26.04
C ALA A 189 -18.71 -0.13 27.22
N GLY A 190 -18.59 1.20 27.31
CA GLY A 190 -18.11 1.90 28.52
C GLY A 190 -16.77 1.41 29.09
N SER A 191 -15.96 0.74 28.28
CA SER A 191 -14.74 0.07 28.71
C SER A 191 -13.68 0.26 27.64
N ILE A 192 -12.75 1.16 27.95
CA ILE A 192 -11.51 1.43 27.20
C ILE A 192 -10.71 0.14 26.92
N LEU A 193 -11.02 -0.97 27.62
CA LEU A 193 -10.33 -2.27 27.53
C LEU A 193 -10.62 -3.09 26.26
N ARG A 194 -11.50 -2.65 25.35
CA ARG A 194 -11.87 -3.43 24.15
C ARG A 194 -11.38 -2.90 22.81
N LYS A 195 -10.79 -1.70 22.74
CA LYS A 195 -10.24 -1.20 21.47
C LYS A 195 -9.07 -2.07 21.05
N ARG A 196 -9.18 -2.70 19.88
CA ARG A 196 -8.15 -3.56 19.31
C ARG A 196 -7.48 -2.82 18.17
N LEU A 197 -6.16 -2.92 18.11
CA LEU A 197 -5.40 -2.39 16.99
C LEU A 197 -5.68 -3.25 15.75
N LYS A 198 -6.23 -2.64 14.72
CA LYS A 198 -6.58 -3.30 13.46
C LYS A 198 -5.48 -3.08 12.42
N PRO A 199 -5.15 -4.09 11.60
CA PRO A 199 -4.37 -3.89 10.39
C PRO A 199 -5.05 -2.85 9.47
N MET A 200 -4.33 -1.79 9.11
CA MET A 200 -4.84 -0.71 8.24
C MET A 200 -4.22 -0.71 6.84
N GLY A 201 -3.05 -1.34 6.72
CA GLY A 201 -2.33 -1.45 5.47
C GLY A 201 -1.00 -2.15 5.69
N PHE A 202 -0.28 -2.39 4.60
CA PHE A 202 1.03 -2.99 4.67
C PHE A 202 1.91 -2.54 3.51
N PHE A 203 3.21 -2.74 3.65
CA PHE A 203 4.08 -2.97 2.51
C PHE A 203 4.85 -4.27 2.67
N SER A 204 5.31 -4.84 1.56
CA SER A 204 6.22 -5.99 1.55
C SER A 204 7.54 -5.64 0.90
N LYS A 205 8.61 -6.26 1.39
CA LYS A 205 9.98 -6.12 0.89
C LYS A 205 10.61 -7.50 0.73
N GLU A 206 11.27 -7.75 -0.39
CA GLU A 206 12.05 -8.96 -0.58
C GLU A 206 13.31 -8.93 0.30
N VAL A 207 13.61 -10.04 0.97
CA VAL A 207 14.75 -10.11 1.91
C VAL A 207 16.08 -10.06 1.17
N ASN A 208 16.17 -10.74 0.02
CA ASN A 208 17.34 -10.82 -0.84
C ASN A 208 16.98 -10.33 -2.25
N SER A 209 16.61 -9.06 -2.36
CA SER A 209 16.31 -8.45 -3.67
C SER A 209 17.54 -8.54 -4.59
N TRP A 210 17.32 -8.95 -5.83
CA TRP A 210 18.35 -8.89 -6.88
C TRP A 210 18.66 -7.44 -7.27
N GLU A 211 17.65 -6.58 -7.22
CA GLU A 211 17.78 -5.15 -7.44
C GLU A 211 18.15 -4.48 -6.12
N ALA A 212 19.40 -4.01 -6.04
CA ALA A 212 19.96 -3.43 -4.83
C ALA A 212 19.30 -2.09 -4.44
N ASP A 213 18.65 -1.41 -5.38
CA ASP A 213 18.03 -0.09 -5.20
C ASP A 213 16.51 -0.13 -5.00
N ASN A 214 15.90 -1.31 -5.01
CA ASN A 214 14.47 -1.47 -4.74
C ASN A 214 14.17 -1.66 -3.25
N ASN A 215 13.34 -0.78 -2.66
CA ASN A 215 12.87 -0.93 -1.28
C ASN A 215 11.48 -1.54 -1.14
N LEU A 216 10.73 -1.69 -2.23
CA LEU A 216 9.30 -1.97 -2.17
C LEU A 216 8.87 -3.01 -3.20
N ALA A 217 8.31 -4.13 -2.73
CA ALA A 217 7.61 -5.07 -3.61
C ALA A 217 6.13 -4.69 -3.79
N CYS A 218 5.42 -4.32 -2.72
CA CYS A 218 4.08 -3.73 -2.85
C CYS A 218 3.71 -2.92 -1.62
N ILE A 219 2.87 -1.89 -1.79
CA ILE A 219 2.28 -1.08 -0.72
C ILE A 219 0.76 -1.01 -0.92
N CYS A 220 -0.01 -1.23 0.15
CA CYS A 220 -1.46 -1.17 0.11
C CYS A 220 -2.00 -0.60 1.42
N ILE A 221 -2.82 0.45 1.32
CA ILE A 221 -3.70 0.88 2.40
C ILE A 221 -5.09 0.32 2.11
N PHE A 222 -5.68 -0.38 3.09
CA PHE A 222 -6.97 -1.03 2.87
C PHE A 222 -8.06 0.00 2.65
N PRO A 223 -9.08 -0.30 1.81
CA PRO A 223 -10.07 0.69 1.38
C PRO A 223 -10.70 1.53 2.50
N PRO A 224 -11.08 0.97 3.68
CA PRO A 224 -11.67 1.77 4.76
C PRO A 224 -10.74 2.84 5.35
N TYR A 225 -9.43 2.66 5.24
CA TYR A 225 -8.43 3.51 5.89
C TYR A 225 -7.65 4.39 4.90
N GLN A 226 -8.10 4.45 3.64
CA GLN A 226 -7.50 5.33 2.64
C GLN A 226 -7.79 6.80 2.94
N ARG A 227 -6.98 7.70 2.38
CA ARG A 227 -7.08 9.16 2.55
C ARG A 227 -6.86 9.68 3.98
N LEU A 228 -6.44 8.82 4.91
CA LEU A 228 -6.03 9.19 6.27
C LEU A 228 -4.52 9.53 6.39
N GLY A 229 -3.83 9.75 5.26
CA GLY A 229 -2.38 10.01 5.24
C GLY A 229 -1.48 8.78 5.51
N LEU A 230 -2.08 7.60 5.75
CA LEU A 230 -1.36 6.37 6.12
C LEU A 230 -0.38 5.87 5.05
N GLY A 231 -0.65 6.14 3.78
CA GLY A 231 0.28 5.84 2.69
C GLY A 231 1.58 6.63 2.83
N SER A 232 1.49 7.92 3.14
CA SER A 232 2.67 8.77 3.41
C SER A 232 3.41 8.28 4.66
N LEU A 233 2.71 7.87 5.72
CA LEU A 233 3.34 7.28 6.91
C LEU A 233 4.16 6.03 6.55
N LEU A 234 3.61 5.10 5.76
CA LEU A 234 4.33 3.90 5.34
C LEU A 234 5.54 4.22 4.44
N ILE A 235 5.43 5.21 3.54
CA ILE A 235 6.55 5.65 2.69
C ILE A 235 7.64 6.31 3.55
N GLU A 236 7.27 7.17 4.49
CA GLU A 236 8.21 7.78 5.46
C GLU A 236 8.93 6.72 6.28
N PHE A 237 8.19 5.73 6.78
CA PHE A 237 8.77 4.60 7.50
C PHE A 237 9.71 3.77 6.62
N LEU A 238 9.37 3.56 5.34
CA LEU A 238 10.20 2.83 4.40
C LEU A 238 11.57 3.50 4.21
N TYR A 239 11.60 4.83 4.03
CA TYR A 239 12.85 5.59 3.92
C TYR A 239 13.64 5.63 5.23
N ALA A 240 12.97 5.75 6.38
CA ALA A 240 13.64 5.70 7.68
C ALA A 240 14.27 4.32 7.95
N LEU A 241 13.56 3.25 7.60
CA LEU A 241 14.07 1.89 7.66
C LEU A 241 15.31 1.70 6.78
N ALA A 242 15.27 2.21 5.55
CA ALA A 242 16.40 2.17 4.64
C ALA A 242 17.62 2.91 5.23
N GLY A 243 17.42 4.13 5.75
CA GLY A 243 18.47 4.93 6.38
C GLY A 243 19.10 4.29 7.63
N ALA A 244 18.34 3.49 8.38
CA ALA A 244 18.86 2.73 9.53
C ALA A 244 19.51 1.39 9.15
N THR A 245 19.35 0.93 7.91
CA THR A 245 19.87 -0.38 7.47
C THR A 245 21.18 -0.20 6.69
N PRO A 246 22.31 -0.78 7.16
CA PRO A 246 23.58 -0.67 6.45
C PRO A 246 23.50 -1.18 5.01
N GLY A 247 24.06 -0.41 4.06
CA GLY A 247 24.09 -0.77 2.64
C GLY A 247 22.77 -0.56 1.90
N GLN A 248 21.74 0.03 2.54
CA GLN A 248 20.44 0.32 1.94
C GLN A 248 20.25 1.82 1.70
N THR A 249 21.23 2.45 1.05
CA THR A 249 21.21 3.87 0.68
C THR A 249 20.61 4.07 -0.70
N TRP A 250 19.87 5.17 -0.90
CA TRP A 250 19.29 5.57 -2.19
C TRP A 250 18.34 4.51 -2.78
N LEU A 251 17.33 4.13 -2.00
CA LEU A 251 16.32 3.17 -2.44
C LEU A 251 15.07 3.87 -2.98
N GLY A 252 14.41 3.26 -3.94
CA GLY A 252 13.11 3.71 -4.45
C GLY A 252 12.21 2.56 -4.86
N PRO A 253 10.95 2.87 -5.24
CA PRO A 253 10.01 1.89 -5.74
C PRO A 253 10.38 1.41 -7.16
N GLU A 254 9.89 0.23 -7.54
CA GLU A 254 9.95 -0.24 -8.94
C GLU A 254 9.14 0.68 -9.87
N PHE A 255 9.60 0.79 -11.13
CA PHE A 255 8.88 1.49 -12.20
C PHE A 255 8.33 0.49 -13.22
N PRO A 256 7.17 0.79 -13.86
CA PRO A 256 6.35 1.99 -13.70
C PRO A 256 5.49 1.95 -12.42
N LEU A 257 5.34 3.11 -11.76
CA LEU A 257 4.44 3.26 -10.61
C LEU A 257 2.97 3.06 -11.00
N SER A 258 2.21 2.36 -10.15
CA SER A 258 0.74 2.34 -10.25
C SER A 258 0.16 3.75 -10.10
N PRO A 259 -1.06 4.04 -10.60
CA PRO A 259 -1.66 5.37 -10.45
C PRO A 259 -1.71 5.85 -8.99
N TYR A 260 -2.07 4.96 -8.07
CA TYR A 260 -2.09 5.25 -6.63
C TYR A 260 -0.68 5.41 -6.05
N GLY A 261 0.26 4.56 -6.48
CA GLY A 261 1.68 4.67 -6.12
C GLY A 261 2.26 6.02 -6.53
N LYS A 262 2.00 6.46 -7.76
CA LYS A 262 2.44 7.76 -8.30
C LYS A 262 1.94 8.92 -7.45
N VAL A 263 0.65 8.94 -7.09
CA VAL A 263 0.08 9.97 -6.22
C VAL A 263 0.73 9.96 -4.82
N ALA A 264 0.92 8.78 -4.22
CA ALA A 264 1.49 8.66 -2.88
C ALA A 264 2.96 9.07 -2.83
N TYR A 265 3.79 8.55 -3.75
CA TYR A 265 5.22 8.84 -3.81
C TYR A 265 5.50 10.29 -4.20
N LEU A 266 4.88 10.81 -5.28
CA LEU A 266 5.08 12.23 -5.65
C LEU A 266 4.58 13.17 -4.56
N GLY A 267 3.48 12.83 -3.88
CA GLY A 267 2.99 13.61 -2.75
C GLY A 267 4.00 13.69 -1.59
N TYR A 268 4.72 12.60 -1.31
CA TYR A 268 5.78 12.58 -0.29
C TYR A 268 7.06 13.25 -0.78
N TRP A 269 7.58 12.84 -1.95
CA TRP A 269 8.82 13.34 -2.52
C TRP A 269 8.79 14.85 -2.72
N SER A 270 7.70 15.40 -3.27
CA SER A 270 7.59 16.84 -3.54
C SER A 270 7.67 17.65 -2.25
N LYS A 271 6.96 17.22 -1.19
CA LYS A 271 7.00 17.89 0.13
C LYS A 271 8.38 17.83 0.75
N ARG A 272 9.03 16.66 0.69
CA ARG A 272 10.37 16.47 1.26
C ARG A 272 11.42 17.28 0.50
N LEU A 273 11.37 17.28 -0.83
CA LEU A 273 12.28 18.07 -1.68
C LEU A 273 12.10 19.56 -1.48
N ALA A 274 10.85 20.05 -1.46
CA ALA A 274 10.57 21.45 -1.18
C ALA A 274 11.16 21.90 0.16
N PHE A 275 10.93 21.11 1.22
CA PHE A 275 11.50 21.41 2.53
C PHE A 275 13.04 21.43 2.50
N VAL A 276 13.68 20.42 1.90
CA VAL A 276 15.14 20.32 1.83
C VAL A 276 15.74 21.49 1.04
N LEU A 277 15.17 21.82 -0.12
CA LEU A 277 15.64 22.92 -0.97
C LEU A 277 15.50 24.29 -0.28
N LEU A 278 14.36 24.54 0.36
CA LEU A 278 14.06 25.84 0.97
C LEU A 278 14.75 26.06 2.33
N ASN A 279 15.18 24.99 3.01
CA ASN A 279 15.78 25.08 4.35
C ASN A 279 17.24 24.64 4.37
N ASP A 280 17.54 23.42 3.93
CA ASP A 280 18.90 22.87 4.03
C ASP A 280 19.86 23.48 2.99
N PHE A 281 19.34 23.84 1.82
CA PHE A 281 20.11 24.45 0.72
C PHE A 281 19.82 25.94 0.54
N ARG A 282 19.21 26.59 1.53
CA ARG A 282 18.84 28.01 1.45
C ARG A 282 20.05 28.89 1.19
N GLY A 283 19.95 29.75 0.18
CA GLY A 283 21.00 30.72 -0.16
C GLY A 283 22.17 30.15 -0.97
N ARG A 284 22.07 28.90 -1.43
CA ARG A 284 23.04 28.34 -2.40
C ARG A 284 22.59 28.63 -3.82
N ASP A 285 23.55 29.01 -4.67
CA ASP A 285 23.32 29.29 -6.10
C ASP A 285 23.23 28.02 -6.95
N SER A 286 23.72 26.88 -6.44
CA SER A 286 23.65 25.59 -7.12
C SER A 286 23.55 24.43 -6.13
N VAL A 287 22.87 23.38 -6.57
CA VAL A 287 22.75 22.09 -5.87
C VAL A 287 22.81 20.96 -6.88
N THR A 288 23.54 19.90 -6.54
CA THR A 288 23.66 18.70 -7.38
C THR A 288 22.62 17.64 -6.98
N LEU A 289 22.24 16.78 -7.93
CA LEU A 289 21.38 15.62 -7.63
C LEU A 289 22.01 14.69 -6.58
N ALA A 290 23.34 14.62 -6.50
CA ALA A 290 24.04 13.82 -5.50
C ALA A 290 23.86 14.37 -4.07
N GLU A 291 23.93 15.70 -3.90
CA GLU A 291 23.68 16.34 -2.61
C GLU A 291 22.22 16.15 -2.18
N LEU A 292 21.26 16.30 -3.10
CA LEU A 292 19.85 16.04 -2.82
C LEU A 292 19.61 14.57 -2.46
N ALA A 293 20.20 13.62 -3.19
CA ALA A 293 20.09 12.19 -2.91
C ALA A 293 20.68 11.84 -1.54
N SER A 294 21.83 12.42 -1.19
CA SER A 294 22.46 12.25 0.13
C SER A 294 21.56 12.77 1.26
N ARG A 295 20.91 13.92 1.05
CA ARG A 295 20.08 14.56 2.09
C ARG A 295 18.69 13.93 2.24
N THR A 296 18.11 13.43 1.16
CA THR A 296 16.75 12.88 1.13
C THR A 296 16.70 11.37 1.26
N GLY A 297 17.75 10.67 0.84
CA GLY A 297 17.75 9.21 0.66
C GLY A 297 17.07 8.74 -0.64
N PHE A 298 16.70 9.66 -1.53
CA PHE A 298 16.04 9.34 -2.81
C PHE A 298 17.07 8.99 -3.89
N ARG A 299 16.66 8.23 -4.91
CA ARG A 299 17.47 8.07 -6.12
C ARG A 299 17.47 9.36 -6.91
N LYS A 300 18.52 9.59 -7.69
CA LYS A 300 18.64 10.78 -8.55
C LYS A 300 17.49 10.86 -9.56
N ASP A 301 17.09 9.72 -10.12
CA ASP A 301 15.99 9.65 -11.07
C ASP A 301 14.64 9.99 -10.41
N ASP A 302 14.40 9.54 -9.18
CA ASP A 302 13.21 9.90 -8.40
C ASP A 302 13.17 11.41 -8.12
N ILE A 303 14.33 12.01 -7.83
CA ILE A 303 14.47 13.46 -7.61
C ILE A 303 14.13 14.22 -8.89
N LEU A 304 14.77 13.86 -10.02
CA LEU A 304 14.53 14.52 -11.30
C LEU A 304 13.07 14.41 -11.71
N PHE A 305 12.51 13.20 -11.68
CA PHE A 305 11.11 12.93 -11.98
C PHE A 305 10.15 13.77 -11.11
N THR A 306 10.49 13.97 -9.83
CA THR A 306 9.67 14.79 -8.93
C THR A 306 9.79 16.27 -9.25
N LEU A 307 10.99 16.79 -9.51
CA LEU A 307 11.21 18.21 -9.84
C LEU A 307 10.56 18.59 -11.17
N GLU A 308 10.58 17.68 -12.16
CA GLU A 308 9.82 17.82 -13.40
C GLU A 308 8.31 17.85 -13.14
N TYR A 309 7.80 16.92 -12.33
CA TYR A 309 6.38 16.90 -11.94
C TYR A 309 5.93 18.16 -11.21
N MET A 310 6.80 18.77 -10.41
CA MET A 310 6.53 20.02 -9.72
C MET A 310 6.60 21.26 -10.65
N GLU A 311 7.07 21.09 -11.89
CA GLU A 311 7.26 22.17 -12.87
C GLU A 311 8.20 23.29 -12.35
N VAL A 312 9.21 22.90 -11.58
CA VAL A 312 10.20 23.83 -10.98
C VAL A 312 11.52 23.90 -11.75
N LEU A 313 11.69 23.07 -12.78
CA LEU A 313 12.87 23.06 -13.64
C LEU A 313 12.62 23.86 -14.92
N GLN A 314 13.66 24.56 -15.37
CA GLN A 314 13.68 25.25 -16.66
C GLN A 314 14.95 24.88 -17.42
N GLU A 315 14.78 24.38 -18.64
CA GLU A 315 15.87 24.15 -19.58
C GLU A 315 16.33 25.48 -20.17
N SER A 316 17.63 25.75 -20.14
CA SER A 316 18.21 26.84 -20.92
C SER A 316 18.89 26.25 -22.17
N LYS A 317 18.29 26.51 -23.34
CA LYS A 317 18.93 26.20 -24.62
C LYS A 317 19.85 27.36 -24.98
N LYS A 318 21.15 27.20 -24.75
CA LYS A 318 22.14 28.08 -25.39
C LYS A 318 22.43 27.54 -26.78
N GLU A 319 22.67 28.44 -27.75
CA GLU A 319 22.91 28.09 -29.16
C GLU A 319 24.18 27.23 -29.39
N SER A 320 25.01 27.03 -28.36
CA SER A 320 26.18 26.15 -28.38
C SER A 320 25.86 24.77 -27.81
N VAL A 321 26.10 23.73 -28.62
CA VAL A 321 25.78 22.30 -28.42
C VAL A 321 26.42 21.64 -27.17
N GLU A 322 27.27 22.35 -26.41
CA GLU A 322 28.09 21.75 -25.34
C GLU A 322 27.63 22.01 -23.90
N ASP A 323 26.54 22.75 -23.64
CA ASP A 323 26.11 23.01 -22.25
C ASP A 323 24.59 23.21 -22.11
N ASP A 324 23.84 22.12 -22.28
CA ASP A 324 22.44 22.05 -21.84
C ASP A 324 22.40 22.13 -20.31
N SER A 325 22.07 23.31 -19.77
CA SER A 325 21.99 23.52 -18.33
C SER A 325 20.53 23.67 -17.88
N VAL A 326 20.16 22.89 -16.86
CA VAL A 326 18.84 22.91 -16.21
C VAL A 326 18.91 23.78 -14.96
N SER A 327 18.02 24.75 -14.86
CA SER A 327 17.92 25.67 -13.72
C SER A 327 16.71 25.35 -12.86
N LEU A 328 16.89 25.31 -11.54
CA LEU A 328 15.80 25.26 -10.57
C LEU A 328 15.25 26.67 -10.33
N ILE A 329 13.96 26.89 -10.58
CA ILE A 329 13.31 28.18 -10.40
C ILE A 329 12.68 28.24 -9.00
N LEU A 330 13.35 28.91 -8.06
CA LEU A 330 12.86 29.05 -6.68
C LEU A 330 11.48 29.69 -6.58
N LEU A 331 11.16 30.64 -7.48
CA LEU A 331 9.83 31.23 -7.53
C LEU A 331 8.75 30.16 -7.81
N ASN A 332 8.99 29.25 -8.75
CA ASN A 332 8.06 28.16 -9.04
C ASN A 332 7.92 27.22 -7.83
N LEU A 333 9.01 26.98 -7.10
CA LEU A 333 8.98 26.17 -5.88
C LEU A 333 8.09 26.80 -4.79
N HIS A 334 8.22 28.10 -4.55
CA HIS A 334 7.35 28.84 -3.61
C HIS A 334 5.88 28.83 -4.04
N LEU A 335 5.62 29.06 -5.34
CA LEU A 335 4.27 29.00 -5.90
C LEU A 335 3.66 27.59 -5.76
N TRP A 336 4.46 26.55 -5.97
CA TRP A 336 4.05 25.17 -5.77
C TRP A 336 3.67 24.91 -4.30
N CYS A 337 4.50 25.34 -3.33
CA CYS A 337 4.20 25.20 -1.91
C CYS A 337 2.87 25.87 -1.53
N SER A 338 2.66 27.11 -2.00
CA SER A 338 1.43 27.87 -1.77
C SER A 338 0.20 27.16 -2.36
N LYS A 339 0.29 26.73 -3.63
CA LYS A 339 -0.79 26.02 -4.35
C LYS A 339 -1.18 24.71 -3.66
N HIS A 340 -0.21 24.00 -3.08
CA HIS A 340 -0.41 22.69 -2.46
C HIS A 340 -0.57 22.75 -0.93
N HIS A 341 -0.67 23.96 -0.35
CA HIS A 341 -0.77 24.19 1.10
C HIS A 341 0.34 23.48 1.90
N VAL A 342 1.56 23.47 1.36
CA VAL A 342 2.74 22.89 2.01
C VAL A 342 3.46 24.00 2.77
N SER A 343 3.68 23.79 4.06
CA SER A 343 4.50 24.70 4.86
C SER A 343 5.95 24.65 4.40
N GLU A 344 6.54 25.82 4.16
CA GLU A 344 7.93 25.94 3.75
C GLU A 344 8.90 25.71 4.91
N SER A 345 8.51 26.06 6.14
CA SER A 345 9.38 26.03 7.32
C SER A 345 9.20 24.78 8.19
N VAL A 346 8.08 24.07 8.03
CA VAL A 346 7.76 22.88 8.82
C VAL A 346 7.59 21.69 7.89
N MET A 347 8.42 20.67 8.07
CA MET A 347 8.31 19.43 7.30
C MET A 347 6.96 18.77 7.59
N ALA A 348 6.13 18.65 6.57
CA ALA A 348 4.90 17.87 6.64
C ALA A 348 5.24 16.37 6.71
N SER A 349 5.34 15.84 7.93
CA SER A 349 5.60 14.42 8.22
C SER A 349 4.40 13.80 8.91
N MET A 350 3.98 12.63 8.47
CA MET A 350 2.99 11.82 9.19
C MET A 350 3.64 10.98 10.29
N MET A 351 4.91 10.62 10.13
CA MET A 351 5.66 9.78 11.04
C MET A 351 6.46 10.63 12.04
N ASN A 352 6.41 10.26 13.32
CA ASN A 352 7.31 10.80 14.33
C ASN A 352 8.60 9.98 14.38
N THR A 353 9.72 10.53 13.91
CA THR A 353 11.00 9.81 13.88
C THR A 353 11.51 9.40 15.27
N LEU A 354 11.09 10.07 16.34
CA LEU A 354 11.43 9.68 17.73
C LEU A 354 10.72 8.40 18.20
N CYS A 355 9.69 7.96 17.47
CA CYS A 355 8.92 6.76 17.76
C CYS A 355 9.41 5.52 17.00
N LEU A 356 10.53 5.64 16.29
CA LEU A 356 11.20 4.52 15.61
C LEU A 356 11.97 3.65 16.62
N LEU A 357 11.83 2.33 16.47
CA LEU A 357 12.42 1.30 17.34
C LEU A 357 13.36 0.36 16.55
N ILE A 358 13.94 0.89 15.46
CA ILE A 358 14.76 0.14 14.51
C ILE A 358 16.25 0.20 14.85
#